data_AF-A0A7X7PVH0-F1
#
_entry.id   AF-A0A7X7PVH0-F1
#
_cell.length_a   1.000
_cell.length_b   1.000
_cell.length_c   1.000
_cell.angle_alpha   90.00
_cell.angle_beta   90.00
_cell.angle_gamma   90.00
#
_symmetry.space_group_name_H-M   'P 1'
#
loop_
_entity.id
_entity.type
_entity.pdbx_description
1 polymer ?
#
loop_
_entity_poly.entity_id
_entity_poly.type
_entity_poly.pdbx_seq_one_letter_code
_entity_poly.pdbx_strand_id
1 'polypeptide(L)'
;HHHVGHIGILGVDKGGEEWYQITIGGSASGPDASLGQVIGPSVPHADVAETIDRILSVYLAEREEGERFIDTVRRIGIKPFKARVYAPAHQAA
;
A
#
# COMPACT_ATOMS: atom_id res chain seq x y z
N HIS A 1 -2.76 8.91 -12.68
CA HIS A 1 -3.94 8.19 -12.15
C HIS A 1 -3.52 7.31 -10.98
N HIS A 2 -3.68 7.77 -9.74
CA HIS A 2 -3.23 7.04 -8.54
C HIS A 2 -4.00 5.72 -8.32
N HIS A 3 -5.24 5.62 -8.80
CA HIS A 3 -6.06 4.41 -8.65
C HIS A 3 -5.61 3.20 -9.50
N VAL A 4 -4.77 3.38 -10.51
CA VAL A 4 -4.36 2.31 -11.43
C VAL A 4 -2.89 1.93 -11.30
N GLY A 5 -2.17 2.54 -10.36
CA GLY A 5 -0.83 2.11 -9.97
C GLY A 5 -0.91 0.91 -9.03
N HIS A 6 0.11 0.05 -9.06
CA HIS A 6 0.24 -1.05 -8.11
C HIS A 6 0.23 -0.55 -6.66
N ILE A 7 0.86 0.60 -6.43
CA ILE A 7 0.77 1.40 -5.20
C ILE A 7 0.32 2.80 -5.62
N GLY A 8 -0.87 3.21 -5.17
CA GLY A 8 -1.42 4.53 -5.39
C GLY A 8 -1.20 5.43 -4.18
N ILE A 9 -0.81 6.69 -4.44
CA ILE A 9 -0.66 7.73 -3.42
C ILE A 9 -1.53 8.91 -3.86
N LEU A 10 -2.51 9.27 -3.03
CA LEU A 10 -3.41 10.40 -3.26
C LEU A 10 -3.26 11.39 -2.11
N GLY A 11 -2.89 12.63 -2.42
CA GLY A 11 -2.88 13.73 -1.45
C GLY A 11 -4.30 14.09 -1.01
N VAL A 12 -4.46 14.33 0.29
CA VAL A 12 -5.69 14.79 0.95
C VAL A 12 -5.33 15.93 1.90
N ASP A 13 -6.07 17.03 1.82
CA ASP A 13 -5.95 18.13 2.79
C ASP A 13 -6.75 17.78 4.04
N LYS A 14 -6.11 17.87 5.20
CA LYS A 14 -6.81 17.83 6.49
C LYS A 14 -6.37 19.02 7.33
N GLY A 15 -7.20 20.06 7.35
CA GLY A 15 -6.95 21.24 8.19
C GLY A 15 -5.71 22.03 7.78
N GLY A 16 -5.35 22.02 6.49
CA GLY A 16 -4.14 22.67 5.97
C GLY A 16 -2.86 21.84 6.10
N GLU A 17 -2.95 20.61 6.61
CA GLU A 17 -1.84 19.66 6.63
C GLU A 17 -1.91 18.70 5.44
N GLU A 18 -0.73 18.29 4.94
CA GLU A 18 -0.60 17.31 3.87
C GLU A 18 -0.71 15.88 4.40
N TRP A 19 -1.80 15.21 4.01
CA TRP A 19 -2.04 13.81 4.29
C TRP A 19 -2.10 13.01 2.99
N TYR A 20 -1.90 11.70 3.08
CA TYR A 20 -1.89 10.83 1.90
C TYR A 20 -2.69 9.57 2.12
N GLN A 21 -3.64 9.31 1.24
CA GLN A 21 -4.34 8.03 1.14
C GLN A 21 -3.50 7.06 0.31
N ILE A 22 -3.26 5.86 0.86
CA ILE A 22 -2.54 4.79 0.17
C ILE A 22 -3.52 3.73 -0.33
N THR A 23 -3.37 3.36 -1.60
CA THR A 23 -4.09 2.23 -2.22
C THR A 23 -3.09 1.21 -2.77
N ILE A 24 -3.47 -0.08 -2.79
CA ILE A 24 -2.67 -1.12 -3.46
C ILE A 24 -3.54 -1.99 -4.36
N GLY A 25 -2.91 -2.61 -5.35
CA GLY A 25 -3.56 -3.59 -6.22
C GLY A 25 -4.24 -3.01 -7.47
N GLY A 26 -3.96 -1.75 -7.81
CA GLY A 26 -4.42 -1.17 -9.07
C GLY A 26 -3.56 -1.60 -10.25
N SER A 27 -4.14 -1.70 -11.44
CA SER A 27 -3.42 -1.96 -12.70
C SER A 27 -4.09 -1.23 -13.85
N ALA A 28 -3.29 -0.64 -14.74
CA ALA A 28 -3.74 0.13 -15.89
C ALA A 28 -3.79 -0.68 -17.21
N SER A 29 -3.32 -1.93 -17.21
CA SER A 29 -2.98 -2.63 -18.45
C SER A 29 -3.83 -3.88 -18.69
N GLY A 30 -4.38 -3.96 -19.92
CA GLY A 30 -4.95 -5.18 -20.49
C GLY A 30 -6.21 -5.69 -19.77
N PRO A 31 -6.50 -7.01 -19.84
CA PRO A 31 -7.65 -7.62 -19.17
C PRO A 31 -7.59 -7.53 -17.64
N ASP A 32 -6.43 -7.15 -17.11
CA ASP A 32 -6.09 -7.06 -15.69
C ASP A 32 -6.35 -5.65 -15.10
N ALA A 33 -6.98 -4.77 -15.87
CA ALA A 33 -7.33 -3.42 -15.42
C ALA A 33 -8.15 -3.47 -14.13
N SER A 34 -7.64 -2.82 -13.10
CA SER A 34 -8.22 -2.89 -11.75
C SER A 34 -7.94 -1.61 -10.98
N LEU A 35 -8.87 -1.23 -10.11
CA LEU A 35 -8.71 -0.12 -9.18
C LEU A 35 -8.03 -0.62 -7.90
N GLY A 36 -7.04 0.14 -7.44
CA GLY A 36 -6.39 -0.11 -6.16
C GLY A 36 -7.37 0.06 -4.99
N GLN A 37 -7.18 -0.75 -3.96
CA GLN A 37 -7.99 -0.76 -2.75
C GLN A 37 -7.31 0.03 -1.63
N VAL A 38 -8.09 0.82 -0.90
CA VAL A 38 -7.60 1.55 0.28
C VAL A 38 -7.18 0.58 1.37
N ILE A 39 -5.94 0.74 1.84
CA ILE A 39 -5.37 -0.16 2.86
C ILE A 39 -5.66 0.31 4.29
N GLY A 40 -6.03 1.57 4.50
CA GLY A 40 -6.48 2.09 5.78
C GLY A 40 -6.54 3.63 5.83
N PRO A 41 -6.49 4.23 7.03
CA PRO A 41 -6.46 5.68 7.21
C PRO A 41 -5.36 6.36 6.39
N SER A 42 -5.60 7.61 5.99
CA SER A 42 -4.54 8.46 5.45
C SER A 42 -3.42 8.65 6.47
N VAL A 43 -2.18 8.76 5.99
CA VAL A 43 -0.99 8.98 6.81
C VAL A 43 -0.47 10.40 6.60
N PRO A 44 0.17 11.03 7.60
CA PRO A 44 0.80 12.34 7.40
C PRO A 44 1.98 12.22 6.43
N HIS A 45 2.38 13.32 5.80
CA HIS A 45 3.51 13.39 4.87
C HIS A 45 4.77 12.65 5.37
N ALA A 46 5.14 12.87 6.64
CA ALA A 46 6.33 12.29 7.25
C ALA A 46 6.33 10.75 7.28
N ASP A 47 5.15 10.13 7.33
CA ASP A 47 4.99 8.68 7.50
C ASP A 47 4.83 7.94 6.16
N VAL A 48 4.74 8.66 5.03
CA VAL A 48 4.53 8.05 3.71
C VAL A 48 5.65 7.07 3.39
N ALA A 49 6.91 7.49 3.57
CA ALA A 49 8.08 6.65 3.26
C ALA A 49 8.08 5.36 4.11
N GLU A 50 7.85 5.48 5.41
CA GLU A 50 7.77 4.32 6.31
C GLU A 50 6.59 3.39 5.96
N THR A 51 5.45 3.98 5.58
CA THR A 51 4.29 3.21 5.12
C THR A 51 4.60 2.38 3.88
N ILE A 52 5.32 2.95 2.91
CA ILE A 52 5.75 2.22 1.72
C ILE A 52 6.74 1.11 2.09
N ASP A 53 7.69 1.37 2.98
CA ASP A 53 8.65 0.35 3.43
C ASP A 53 7.94 -0.84 4.09
N ARG A 54 6.93 -0.58 4.95
CA ARG A 54 6.09 -1.62 5.54
C ARG A 54 5.36 -2.44 4.48
N ILE A 55 4.83 -1.81 3.42
CA ILE A 55 4.17 -2.51 2.29
C ILE A 55 5.18 -3.40 1.56
N LEU A 56 6.36 -2.88 1.26
CA LEU A 56 7.42 -3.63 0.57
C LEU A 56 7.95 -4.79 1.42
N SER A 57 8.00 -4.62 2.75
CA SER A 57 8.42 -5.70 3.66
C SER A 57 7.49 -6.91 3.59
N VAL A 58 6.17 -6.71 3.49
CA VAL A 58 5.20 -7.81 3.28
C VAL A 58 5.40 -8.44 1.92
N TYR A 59 5.57 -7.64 0.87
CA TYR A 59 5.82 -8.17 -0.47
C TYR A 59 7.09 -9.05 -0.49
N LEU A 60 8.21 -8.58 0.07
CA LEU A 60 9.45 -9.34 0.07
C LEU A 60 9.36 -10.62 0.91
N ALA A 61 8.58 -10.61 1.99
CA ALA A 61 8.39 -11.77 2.86
C ALA A 61 7.46 -12.83 2.25
N GLU A 62 6.42 -12.41 1.54
CA GLU A 62 5.35 -13.29 1.07
C GLU A 62 5.47 -13.68 -0.40
N ARG A 63 6.32 -12.99 -1.18
CA ARG A 63 6.46 -13.25 -2.61
C ARG A 63 7.09 -14.60 -2.89
N GLU A 64 6.63 -15.23 -3.96
CA GLU A 64 7.32 -16.36 -4.57
C GLU A 64 8.50 -15.87 -5.43
N GLU A 65 9.44 -16.76 -5.75
CA GLU A 65 10.61 -16.39 -6.56
C GLU A 65 10.17 -15.88 -7.94
N GLY A 66 10.62 -14.66 -8.29
CA GLY A 66 10.25 -14.00 -9.55
C GLY A 66 8.85 -13.38 -9.57
N GLU A 67 8.05 -13.50 -8.51
CA GLU A 67 6.70 -12.95 -8.44
C GLU A 67 6.74 -11.41 -8.39
N ARG A 68 5.88 -10.75 -9.17
CA ARG A 68 5.74 -9.28 -9.16
C ARG A 68 4.81 -8.87 -8.01
N PHE A 69 4.99 -7.64 -7.53
CA PHE A 69 4.17 -7.07 -6.45
C PHE A 69 2.66 -7.24 -6.65
N ILE A 70 2.15 -6.92 -7.84
CA ILE A 70 0.71 -7.00 -8.14
C ILE A 70 0.19 -8.44 -8.08
N ASP A 71 1.00 -9.41 -8.49
CA ASP A 71 0.64 -10.83 -8.47
C ASP A 71 0.60 -11.32 -7.02
N THR A 72 1.58 -10.92 -6.20
CA THR A 72 1.57 -11.18 -4.74
C THR A 72 0.31 -10.62 -4.08
N VAL A 73 -0.03 -9.35 -4.34
CA VAL A 73 -1.25 -8.71 -3.78
C VAL A 73 -2.52 -9.45 -4.20
N ARG A 74 -2.59 -9.93 -5.45
CA ARG A 74 -3.74 -10.70 -5.95
C ARG A 74 -3.85 -12.07 -5.30
N ARG A 75 -2.72 -12.75 -5.08
CA ARG A 75 -2.67 -14.09 -4.50
C ARG A 75 -3.02 -14.10 -3.00
N ILE A 76 -2.41 -13.20 -2.22
CA ILE A 76 -2.55 -13.20 -0.75
C ILE A 76 -3.62 -12.22 -0.25
N GLY A 77 -4.11 -11.34 -1.13
CA GLY A 77 -5.03 -10.26 -0.80
C GLY A 77 -4.38 -9.13 0.00
N ILE A 78 -5.16 -8.08 0.31
CA ILE A 78 -4.64 -6.88 0.99
C ILE A 78 -4.47 -7.05 2.50
N LYS A 79 -5.07 -8.08 3.10
CA LYS A 79 -5.15 -8.24 4.57
C LYS A 79 -3.75 -8.24 5.25
N PRO A 80 -2.74 -8.99 4.76
CA PRO A 80 -1.40 -8.97 5.35
C PRO A 80 -0.75 -7.59 5.31
N PHE A 81 -0.94 -6.85 4.20
CA PHE A 81 -0.45 -5.48 4.04
C PHE A 81 -1.10 -4.53 5.06
N LYS A 82 -2.43 -4.59 5.23
CA LYS A 82 -3.14 -3.81 6.24
C LYS A 82 -2.61 -4.09 7.64
N ALA A 83 -2.46 -5.37 7.98
CA ALA A 83 -2.00 -5.79 9.29
C ALA A 83 -0.59 -5.26 9.58
N ARG A 84 0.33 -5.27 8.61
CA ARG A 84 1.69 -4.77 8.80
C ARG A 84 1.76 -3.24 8.87
N VAL A 85 1.03 -2.53 8.02
CA VAL A 85 1.05 -1.06 7.99
C VAL A 85 0.49 -0.47 9.28
N TYR A 86 -0.61 -1.03 9.79
CA TYR A 86 -1.32 -0.51 10.96
C TYR A 86 -1.13 -1.35 12.23
N ALA A 87 -0.14 -2.26 12.23
CA ALA A 87 0.29 -2.89 13.47
C ALA A 87 0.69 -1.78 14.46
N PRO A 88 0.29 -1.86 15.75
CA PRO A 88 0.84 -0.99 16.77
C PRO A 88 2.36 -1.10 16.68
N ALA A 89 3.04 0.03 16.47
CA ALA A 89 4.49 0.04 16.47
C ALA A 89 4.95 -0.63 17.77
N HIS A 90 5.61 -1.78 17.65
CA HIS A 90 6.30 -2.34 18.79
C HIS A 90 7.43 -1.37 19.08
N GLN A 91 7.20 -0.43 20.00
CA GLN A 91 8.26 0.36 20.59
C GLN A 91 9.19 -0.67 21.23
N ALA A 92 10.33 -0.91 20.58
CA ALA A 92 11.44 -1.56 21.22
C ALA A 92 11.80 -0.69 22.43
N ALA A 93 11.60 -1.27 23.62
CA ALA A 93 12.06 -0.73 24.89
C ALA A 93 13.59 -0.64 24.93
#